data_AF-A0A2N1RHP6-F1
#
_entry.id   AF-A0A2N1RHP6-F1
#
_cell.length_a   1.000
_cell.length_b   1.000
_cell.length_c   1.000
_cell.angle_alpha   90.00
_cell.angle_beta   90.00
_cell.angle_gamma   90.00
#
_symmetry.space_group_name_H-M   'P 1'
#
loop_
_entity.id
_entity.type
_entity.pdbx_description
1 polymer ?
#
loop_
_entity_poly.entity_id
_entity_poly.type
_entity_poly.pdbx_seq_one_letter_code
_entity_poly.pdbx_strand_id
1 'polypeptide(L)'
;MDTLRFLRISRLIGEEKVFRLNNAFVVVVGLGAVGGYALEALARSGVGRFRLVDFDTIGITNINRQLLATESSIGRKKVAVACERVLDINPEARVEALDIFAHEDTLEAIFADNPDLVIDAIDSLTPKLALLEGAWKRQIPIISSMGAALRRDPALIQVGDLMDTFGCPLAKQVRTKLRRRGVERGILTVFSSEPVDYSYQEPEMEKH
;
A
#
# COMPACT_ATOMS: atom_id res chain seq x y z
N MET A 1 -10.75 -1.03 -25.04
CA MET A 1 -9.86 -0.19 -24.25
C MET A 1 -9.75 1.16 -24.91
N ASP A 2 -10.31 2.18 -24.26
CA ASP A 2 -10.06 3.57 -24.64
C ASP A 2 -8.58 3.91 -24.39
N THR A 3 -7.76 3.72 -25.43
CA THR A 3 -6.30 3.89 -25.38
C THR A 3 -5.89 5.35 -25.13
N LEU A 4 -6.80 6.31 -25.27
CA LEU A 4 -6.49 7.73 -25.12
C LEU A 4 -6.21 8.11 -23.67
N ARG A 5 -6.88 7.49 -22.68
CA ARG A 5 -6.67 7.80 -21.25
C ARG A 5 -5.22 7.60 -20.81
N PHE A 6 -4.55 6.57 -21.35
CA PHE A 6 -3.18 6.20 -20.99
C PHE A 6 -2.16 6.53 -22.08
N LEU A 7 -2.51 7.36 -23.07
CA LEU A 7 -1.64 7.70 -24.20
C LEU A 7 -0.26 8.21 -23.77
N ARG A 8 -0.21 9.06 -22.72
CA ARG A 8 1.06 9.63 -22.23
C ARG A 8 1.91 8.61 -21.50
N ILE A 9 1.30 7.67 -20.78
CA ILE A 9 2.02 6.55 -20.16
C ILE A 9 2.55 5.62 -21.24
N SER A 10 1.76 5.31 -22.27
CA SER A 10 2.20 4.51 -23.41
C SER A 10 3.43 5.11 -24.11
N ARG A 11 3.48 6.43 -24.30
CA ARG A 11 4.67 7.11 -24.86
C ARG A 11 5.91 7.04 -23.96
N LEU A 12 5.73 6.89 -22.64
CA LEU A 12 6.82 6.82 -21.67
C LEU A 12 7.40 5.41 -21.57
N ILE A 13 6.55 4.38 -21.47
CA ILE A 13 6.98 3.02 -21.14
C ILE A 13 6.75 2.00 -22.28
N GLY A 14 6.07 2.39 -23.35
CA GLY A 14 5.69 1.55 -24.48
C GLY A 14 4.30 0.91 -24.31
N GLU A 15 3.62 0.66 -25.43
CA GLU A 15 2.28 0.06 -25.48
C GLU A 15 2.23 -1.33 -24.83
N GLU A 16 3.25 -2.16 -25.06
CA GLU A 16 3.35 -3.50 -24.48
C GLU A 16 3.30 -3.46 -22.94
N LYS A 17 4.01 -2.52 -22.32
CA LYS A 17 4.03 -2.41 -20.85
C LYS A 17 2.71 -1.87 -20.31
N VAL A 18 2.04 -0.96 -21.02
CA VAL A 18 0.68 -0.52 -20.67
C VAL A 18 -0.31 -1.68 -20.78
N PHE A 19 -0.20 -2.51 -21.82
CA PHE A 19 -1.01 -3.71 -21.95
C PHE A 19 -0.77 -4.69 -20.78
N ARG A 20 0.48 -4.87 -20.36
CA ARG A 20 0.80 -5.66 -19.15
C ARG A 20 0.19 -5.06 -17.89
N LEU A 21 0.27 -3.75 -17.68
CA LEU A 21 -0.37 -3.08 -16.55
C LEU A 21 -1.89 -3.30 -16.56
N ASN A 22 -2.53 -3.19 -17.72
CA ASN A 22 -3.97 -3.40 -17.84
C ASN A 22 -4.42 -4.82 -17.47
N ASN A 23 -3.57 -5.82 -17.71
CA ASN A 23 -3.86 -7.19 -17.32
C ASN A 23 -3.40 -7.53 -15.90
N ALA A 24 -2.67 -6.63 -15.23
CA ALA A 24 -2.13 -6.87 -13.90
C ALA A 24 -3.22 -6.76 -12.82
N PHE A 25 -3.08 -7.62 -11.81
CA PHE A 25 -3.86 -7.63 -10.59
C PHE A 25 -3.02 -7.16 -9.40
N VAL A 26 -3.40 -6.01 -8.83
CA VAL A 26 -2.71 -5.42 -7.69
C VAL A 26 -3.62 -5.39 -6.46
N VAL A 27 -3.10 -5.85 -5.32
CA VAL A 27 -3.77 -5.71 -4.02
C VAL A 27 -3.14 -4.55 -3.27
N VAL A 28 -3.95 -3.62 -2.77
CA VAL A 28 -3.49 -2.52 -1.90
C VAL A 28 -4.06 -2.73 -0.51
N VAL A 29 -3.18 -2.90 0.48
CA VAL A 29 -3.55 -3.14 1.88
C VAL A 29 -3.20 -1.91 2.72
N GLY A 30 -4.22 -1.28 3.28
CA GLY A 30 -4.15 0.05 3.87
C GLY A 30 -4.35 1.13 2.82
N LEU A 31 -5.35 1.99 3.02
CA LEU A 31 -5.76 3.10 2.14
C LEU A 31 -5.58 4.45 2.84
N GLY A 32 -4.61 4.51 3.77
CA GLY A 32 -4.24 5.71 4.50
C GLY A 32 -3.31 6.64 3.73
N ALA A 33 -2.36 7.25 4.46
CA ALA A 33 -1.50 8.32 3.95
C ALA A 33 -0.55 7.93 2.82
N VAL A 34 -0.23 6.64 2.69
CA VAL A 34 0.62 6.12 1.61
C VAL A 34 -0.23 5.36 0.58
N GLY A 35 -1.05 4.42 1.04
CA GLY A 35 -1.82 3.54 0.16
C GLY A 35 -2.80 4.26 -0.75
N GLY A 36 -3.44 5.35 -0.29
CA GLY A 36 -4.32 6.16 -1.14
C GLY A 36 -3.60 6.77 -2.35
N TYR A 37 -2.39 7.30 -2.15
CA TYR A 37 -1.58 7.85 -3.25
C TYR A 37 -1.00 6.75 -4.15
N ALA A 38 -0.60 5.61 -3.57
CA ALA A 38 -0.15 4.47 -4.35
C ALA A 38 -1.27 3.95 -5.28
N LEU A 39 -2.48 3.79 -4.75
CA LEU A 39 -3.66 3.40 -5.52
C LEU A 39 -3.94 4.38 -6.66
N GLU A 40 -3.95 5.69 -6.38
CA GLU A 40 -4.19 6.72 -7.39
C GLU A 40 -3.14 6.66 -8.50
N ALA A 41 -1.86 6.50 -8.17
CA ALA A 41 -0.79 6.37 -9.15
C ALA A 41 -0.96 5.11 -10.02
N LEU A 42 -1.33 3.98 -9.42
CA LEU A 42 -1.58 2.72 -10.15
C LEU A 42 -2.78 2.83 -11.09
N ALA A 43 -3.90 3.39 -10.62
CA ALA A 43 -5.10 3.60 -11.43
C ALA A 43 -4.81 4.52 -12.62
N ARG A 44 -4.08 5.63 -12.40
CA ARG A 44 -3.65 6.55 -13.46
C ARG A 44 -2.61 5.97 -14.40
N SER A 45 -1.90 4.93 -13.99
CA SER A 45 -0.93 4.21 -14.82
C SER A 45 -1.59 3.13 -15.69
N GLY A 46 -2.87 2.84 -15.49
CA GLY A 46 -3.64 1.89 -16.30
C GLY A 46 -3.65 0.46 -15.78
N VAL A 47 -3.35 0.24 -14.48
CA VAL A 47 -3.61 -1.06 -13.85
C VAL A 47 -5.10 -1.40 -13.97
N GLY A 48 -5.41 -2.62 -14.41
CA GLY A 48 -6.78 -2.99 -14.76
C GLY A 48 -7.54 -3.79 -13.72
N ARG A 49 -6.87 -4.42 -12.75
CA ARG A 49 -7.55 -5.15 -11.66
C ARG A 49 -6.98 -4.77 -10.30
N PHE A 50 -7.89 -4.47 -9.37
CA PHE A 50 -7.58 -4.06 -8.01
C PHE A 50 -8.37 -4.87 -6.99
N ARG A 51 -7.72 -5.15 -5.87
CA ARG A 51 -8.38 -5.49 -4.61
C ARG A 51 -7.90 -4.51 -3.55
N LEU A 52 -8.85 -3.85 -2.89
CA LEU A 52 -8.59 -2.78 -1.94
C LEU A 52 -8.98 -3.27 -0.55
N VAL A 53 -8.02 -3.27 0.38
CA VAL A 53 -8.19 -3.85 1.71
C VAL A 53 -7.97 -2.76 2.76
N ASP A 54 -9.04 -2.35 3.44
CA ASP A 54 -8.98 -1.43 4.58
C ASP A 54 -10.32 -1.55 5.34
N PHE A 55 -10.28 -1.45 6.67
CA PHE A 55 -11.46 -1.58 7.54
C PHE A 55 -11.97 -0.22 8.04
N ASP A 56 -11.18 0.84 7.88
CA ASP A 56 -11.44 2.15 8.46
C ASP A 56 -12.49 2.95 7.69
N THR A 57 -13.06 3.90 8.43
CA THR A 57 -13.86 5.00 7.92
C THR A 57 -13.00 6.25 7.82
N ILE A 58 -13.24 7.09 6.82
CA ILE A 58 -12.56 8.38 6.66
C ILE A 58 -12.97 9.32 7.81
N GLY A 59 -11.98 9.76 8.58
CA GLY A 59 -12.14 10.74 9.64
C GLY A 59 -11.61 12.14 9.24
N ILE A 60 -12.10 13.17 9.91
CA ILE A 60 -11.66 14.57 9.68
C ILE A 60 -10.14 14.75 9.85
N THR A 61 -9.53 14.03 10.80
CA THR A 61 -8.08 14.08 11.05
C THR A 61 -7.24 13.42 9.95
N ASN A 62 -7.87 12.84 8.93
CA ASN A 62 -7.19 12.26 7.77
C ASN A 62 -6.92 13.29 6.66
N ILE A 63 -7.66 14.41 6.63
CA ILE A 63 -7.60 15.44 5.57
C ILE A 63 -6.17 15.93 5.30
N ASN A 64 -5.35 16.06 6.34
CA ASN A 64 -4.01 16.62 6.20
C ASN A 64 -3.02 15.75 5.39
N ARG A 65 -3.35 14.46 5.15
CA ARG A 65 -2.37 13.50 4.59
C ARG A 65 -2.95 12.35 3.78
N GLN A 66 -4.26 12.15 3.73
CA GLN A 66 -4.86 11.04 2.99
C GLN A 66 -5.59 11.56 1.76
N LEU A 67 -5.19 11.09 0.57
CA LEU A 67 -5.77 11.51 -0.70
C LEU A 67 -7.30 11.39 -0.75
N LEU A 68 -7.84 10.30 -0.21
CA LEU A 68 -9.27 10.00 -0.25
C LEU A 68 -10.09 10.84 0.74
N ALA A 69 -9.44 11.54 1.67
CA ALA A 69 -10.10 12.34 2.70
C ALA A 69 -10.41 13.75 2.18
N THR A 70 -11.69 14.00 1.97
CA THR A 70 -12.27 15.27 1.54
C THR A 70 -13.52 15.53 2.37
N GLU A 71 -14.02 16.77 2.41
CA GLU A 71 -15.21 17.10 3.19
C GLU A 71 -16.41 16.19 2.84
N SER A 72 -16.58 15.87 1.56
CA SER A 72 -17.66 15.00 1.07
C SER A 72 -17.44 13.50 1.34
N SER A 73 -16.24 13.09 1.76
CA SER A 73 -15.92 11.69 2.00
C SER A 73 -15.84 11.31 3.48
N ILE A 74 -15.91 12.30 4.41
CA ILE A 74 -15.95 12.05 5.85
C ILE A 74 -17.12 11.13 6.21
N GLY A 75 -16.86 10.15 7.08
CA GLY A 75 -17.86 9.18 7.53
C GLY A 75 -18.10 8.02 6.56
N ARG A 76 -17.47 8.03 5.38
CA ARG A 76 -17.55 6.93 4.40
C ARG A 76 -16.41 5.93 4.60
N LYS A 77 -16.67 4.66 4.28
CA LYS A 77 -15.65 3.60 4.29
C LYS A 77 -14.54 3.91 3.28
N LYS A 78 -13.28 3.78 3.69
CA LYS A 78 -12.12 4.06 2.80
C LYS A 78 -12.18 3.22 1.53
N VAL A 79 -12.44 1.91 1.65
CA VAL A 79 -12.56 1.00 0.50
C VAL A 79 -13.66 1.42 -0.48
N ALA A 80 -14.80 1.91 0.01
CA ALA A 80 -15.90 2.34 -0.86
C ALA A 80 -15.51 3.59 -1.67
N VAL A 81 -14.97 4.61 -1.01
CA VAL A 81 -14.50 5.84 -1.67
C VAL A 81 -13.35 5.54 -2.63
N ALA A 82 -12.46 4.61 -2.28
CA ALA A 82 -11.37 4.18 -3.13
C ALA A 82 -11.85 3.47 -4.40
N CYS A 83 -12.85 2.60 -4.30
CA CYS A 83 -13.45 1.95 -5.46
C CYS A 83 -14.06 2.96 -6.44
N GLU A 84 -14.88 3.88 -5.92
CA GLU A 84 -15.44 4.96 -6.72
C GLU A 84 -14.36 5.78 -7.40
N ARG A 85 -13.29 6.10 -6.67
CA ARG A 85 -12.16 6.88 -7.19
C ARG A 85 -11.44 6.18 -8.33
N VAL A 86 -11.20 4.88 -8.21
CA VAL A 86 -10.55 4.09 -9.28
C VAL A 86 -11.44 4.04 -10.52
N LEU A 87 -12.74 3.82 -10.36
CA LEU A 87 -13.69 3.73 -11.47
C LEU A 87 -13.93 5.07 -12.16
N ASP A 88 -13.85 6.18 -11.42
CA ASP A 88 -13.86 7.54 -11.97
C ASP A 88 -12.63 7.82 -12.86
N ILE A 89 -11.46 7.25 -12.50
CA ILE A 89 -10.23 7.36 -13.29
C ILE A 89 -10.25 6.41 -14.49
N ASN A 90 -10.63 5.15 -14.27
CA ASN A 90 -10.64 4.08 -15.26
C ASN A 90 -11.92 3.25 -15.14
N PRO A 91 -12.98 3.58 -15.90
CA PRO A 91 -14.23 2.83 -15.87
C PRO A 91 -14.12 1.37 -16.32
N GLU A 92 -13.04 1.00 -17.01
CA GLU A 92 -12.78 -0.38 -17.46
C GLU A 92 -12.06 -1.23 -16.39
N ALA A 93 -11.61 -0.63 -15.29
CA ALA A 93 -10.96 -1.35 -14.21
C ALA A 93 -11.93 -2.25 -13.46
N ARG A 94 -11.46 -3.42 -13.02
CA ARG A 94 -12.16 -4.30 -12.10
C ARG A 94 -11.67 -4.01 -10.69
N VAL A 95 -12.57 -3.65 -9.79
CA VAL A 95 -12.21 -3.25 -8.43
C VAL A 95 -13.04 -4.04 -7.43
N GLU A 96 -12.36 -4.70 -6.50
CA GLU A 96 -12.97 -5.40 -5.38
C GLU A 96 -12.61 -4.69 -4.07
N ALA A 97 -13.61 -4.43 -3.23
CA ALA A 97 -13.43 -3.91 -1.87
C ALA A 97 -13.49 -5.06 -0.87
N LEU A 98 -12.47 -5.15 0.00
CA LEU A 98 -12.51 -5.98 1.20
C LEU A 98 -12.47 -5.05 2.43
N ASP A 99 -13.64 -4.81 3.02
CA ASP A 99 -13.80 -4.06 4.28
C ASP A 99 -13.44 -4.95 5.48
N ILE A 100 -12.16 -5.31 5.59
CA ILE A 100 -11.64 -6.23 6.61
C ILE A 100 -10.31 -5.75 7.18
N PHE A 101 -10.02 -6.13 8.41
CA PHE A 101 -8.72 -5.94 9.02
C PHE A 101 -7.73 -6.98 8.48
N ALA A 102 -6.53 -6.54 8.07
CA ALA A 102 -5.49 -7.45 7.62
C ALA A 102 -4.92 -8.20 8.83
N HIS A 103 -5.10 -9.51 8.89
CA HIS A 103 -4.65 -10.36 9.98
C HIS A 103 -4.43 -11.79 9.46
N GLU A 104 -3.82 -12.66 10.26
CA GLU A 104 -3.43 -14.02 9.84
C GLU A 104 -4.59 -14.83 9.25
N ASP A 105 -5.80 -14.67 9.80
CA ASP A 105 -7.04 -15.32 9.38
C ASP A 105 -7.68 -14.71 8.13
N THR A 106 -7.31 -13.49 7.74
CA THR A 106 -7.81 -12.83 6.53
C THR A 106 -6.85 -12.90 5.34
N LEU A 107 -5.62 -13.39 5.54
CA LEU A 107 -4.60 -13.47 4.49
C LEU A 107 -5.05 -14.28 3.25
N GLU A 108 -5.81 -15.36 3.44
CA GLU A 108 -6.32 -16.15 2.32
C GLU A 108 -7.24 -15.32 1.41
N ALA A 109 -8.13 -14.51 1.98
CA ALA A 109 -8.98 -13.61 1.20
C ALA A 109 -8.17 -12.51 0.52
N ILE A 110 -7.16 -11.96 1.22
CA ILE A 110 -6.29 -10.91 0.67
C ILE A 110 -5.52 -11.43 -0.55
N PHE A 111 -4.94 -12.62 -0.47
CA PHE A 111 -4.12 -13.22 -1.52
C PHE A 111 -4.88 -14.09 -2.54
N ALA A 112 -6.20 -14.21 -2.40
CA ALA A 112 -7.04 -14.97 -3.33
C ALA A 112 -6.78 -14.55 -4.80
N ASP A 113 -6.91 -15.48 -5.73
CA ASP A 113 -6.64 -15.27 -7.17
C ASP A 113 -5.19 -14.89 -7.53
N ASN A 114 -4.22 -15.08 -6.62
CA ASN A 114 -2.78 -14.91 -6.87
C ASN A 114 -2.42 -13.56 -7.51
N PRO A 115 -2.41 -12.46 -6.73
CA PRO A 115 -2.08 -11.14 -7.27
C PRO A 115 -0.66 -11.06 -7.81
N ASP A 116 -0.48 -10.28 -8.87
CA ASP A 116 0.82 -10.00 -9.46
C ASP A 116 1.70 -9.14 -8.54
N LEU A 117 1.06 -8.32 -7.70
CA LEU A 117 1.72 -7.42 -6.78
C LEU A 117 0.84 -7.10 -5.57
N VAL A 118 1.46 -7.03 -4.40
CA VAL A 118 0.85 -6.52 -3.17
C VAL A 118 1.56 -5.24 -2.75
N ILE A 119 0.79 -4.20 -2.44
CA ILE A 119 1.26 -2.96 -1.84
C ILE A 119 0.84 -2.94 -0.38
N ASP A 120 1.83 -2.99 0.51
CA ASP A 120 1.64 -2.86 1.95
C ASP A 120 1.81 -1.41 2.40
N ALA A 121 0.69 -0.81 2.80
CA ALA A 121 0.60 0.51 3.43
C ALA A 121 -0.10 0.45 4.80
N ILE A 122 -0.03 -0.70 5.48
CA ILE A 122 -0.49 -0.86 6.85
C ILE A 122 0.39 -0.02 7.77
N ASP A 123 -0.18 0.69 8.73
CA ASP A 123 0.58 1.45 9.72
C ASP A 123 0.91 0.63 10.98
N SER A 124 0.04 -0.31 11.35
CA SER A 124 0.16 -1.18 12.52
C SER A 124 1.17 -2.33 12.34
N LEU A 125 1.98 -2.59 13.38
CA LEU A 125 3.11 -3.50 13.29
C LEU A 125 2.73 -4.98 13.09
N THR A 126 1.89 -5.55 13.95
CA THR A 126 1.48 -6.97 13.89
C THR A 126 0.84 -7.36 12.55
N PRO A 127 -0.19 -6.64 12.05
CA PRO A 127 -0.80 -6.97 10.76
C PRO A 127 0.17 -6.82 9.59
N LYS A 128 1.07 -5.81 9.64
CA LYS A 128 2.15 -5.67 8.65
C LYS A 128 3.06 -6.89 8.62
N LEU A 129 3.48 -7.40 9.79
CA LEU A 129 4.33 -8.60 9.86
C LEU A 129 3.64 -9.82 9.24
N ALA A 130 2.36 -10.03 9.56
CA ALA A 130 1.58 -11.14 9.02
C ALA A 130 1.46 -11.06 7.49
N LEU A 131 1.15 -9.88 6.94
CA LEU A 131 1.05 -9.66 5.50
C LEU A 131 2.39 -9.90 4.79
N LEU A 132 3.48 -9.33 5.30
CA LEU A 132 4.81 -9.45 4.69
C LEU A 132 5.32 -10.90 4.72
N GLU A 133 5.19 -11.57 5.85
CA GLU A 133 5.54 -12.99 5.97
C GLU A 133 4.66 -13.87 5.07
N GLY A 134 3.36 -13.59 5.02
CA GLY A 134 2.39 -14.31 4.20
C GLY A 134 2.67 -14.21 2.70
N ALA A 135 3.00 -13.01 2.22
CA ALA A 135 3.39 -12.77 0.83
C ALA A 135 4.73 -13.44 0.50
N TRP A 136 5.72 -13.31 1.38
CA TRP A 136 7.05 -13.91 1.20
C TRP A 136 6.98 -15.44 1.10
N LYS A 137 6.23 -16.10 1.98
CA LYS A 137 6.02 -17.57 1.94
C LYS A 137 5.32 -18.04 0.66
N ARG A 138 4.40 -17.23 0.13
CA ARG A 138 3.67 -17.52 -1.12
C ARG A 138 4.45 -17.09 -2.38
N GLN A 139 5.62 -16.48 -2.21
CA GLN A 139 6.42 -15.90 -3.30
C GLN A 139 5.64 -14.87 -4.13
N ILE A 140 4.69 -14.17 -3.50
CA ILE A 140 3.95 -13.08 -4.12
C ILE A 140 4.80 -11.80 -4.01
N PRO A 141 5.08 -11.10 -5.12
CA PRO A 141 5.80 -9.83 -5.08
C PRO A 141 5.10 -8.84 -4.16
N ILE A 142 5.86 -8.27 -3.22
CA ILE A 142 5.33 -7.29 -2.26
C ILE A 142 6.25 -6.07 -2.14
N ILE A 143 5.63 -4.89 -2.13
CA ILE A 143 6.29 -3.62 -1.83
C ILE A 143 5.70 -3.08 -0.54
N SER A 144 6.55 -2.84 0.45
CA SER A 144 6.14 -2.35 1.77
C SER A 144 6.56 -0.92 1.98
N SER A 145 5.65 -0.10 2.49
CA SER A 145 5.98 1.23 3.00
C SER A 145 6.28 1.19 4.49
N MET A 146 7.26 2.00 4.89
CA MET A 146 7.68 2.20 6.27
C MET A 146 7.19 3.56 6.79
N GLY A 147 7.68 3.98 7.96
CA GLY A 147 7.23 5.20 8.62
C GLY A 147 7.47 6.44 7.75
N ALA A 148 6.38 7.05 7.29
CA ALA A 148 6.35 8.34 6.60
C ALA A 148 6.03 9.52 7.56
N ALA A 149 5.60 9.23 8.79
CA ALA A 149 5.28 10.24 9.78
C ALA A 149 6.54 10.99 10.28
N LEU A 150 6.33 12.23 10.74
CA LEU A 150 7.36 13.11 11.32
C LEU A 150 8.54 13.39 10.38
N ARG A 151 8.29 13.38 9.07
CA ARG A 151 9.27 13.61 8.01
C ARG A 151 8.84 14.76 7.13
N ARG A 152 9.82 15.49 6.60
CA ARG A 152 9.58 16.72 5.83
C ARG A 152 10.33 16.71 4.51
N ASP A 153 11.41 15.96 4.37
CA ASP A 153 12.23 15.98 3.17
C ASP A 153 11.92 14.78 2.25
N PRO A 154 11.14 14.97 1.16
CA PRO A 154 10.85 13.89 0.23
C PRO A 154 12.07 13.44 -0.58
N ALA A 155 13.15 14.24 -0.66
CA ALA A 155 14.37 13.86 -1.37
C ALA A 155 15.14 12.73 -0.65
N LEU A 156 14.83 12.50 0.63
CA LEU A 156 15.43 11.42 1.42
C LEU A 156 14.66 10.10 1.32
N ILE A 157 13.59 10.03 0.52
CA ILE A 157 12.86 8.78 0.25
C ILE A 157 13.73 7.85 -0.61
N GLN A 158 13.80 6.59 -0.19
CA GLN A 158 14.64 5.55 -0.76
C GLN A 158 13.84 4.28 -0.96
N VAL A 159 14.30 3.47 -1.90
CA VAL A 159 13.77 2.14 -2.18
C VAL A 159 14.91 1.13 -2.08
N GLY A 160 14.70 0.05 -1.35
CA GLY A 160 15.69 -1.02 -1.18
C GLY A 160 15.09 -2.26 -0.54
N ASP A 161 15.88 -3.31 -0.37
CA ASP A 161 15.44 -4.50 0.36
C ASP A 161 15.22 -4.16 1.84
N LEU A 162 14.16 -4.71 2.45
CA LEU A 162 13.87 -4.53 3.87
C LEU A 162 15.10 -4.78 4.76
N MET A 163 15.93 -5.76 4.40
CA MET A 163 17.10 -6.17 5.16
C MET A 163 18.22 -5.13 5.16
N ASP A 164 18.21 -4.19 4.21
CA ASP A 164 19.22 -3.15 4.01
C ASP A 164 18.75 -1.77 4.51
N THR A 165 17.53 -1.66 5.03
CA THR A 165 16.96 -0.40 5.51
C THR A 165 17.71 0.18 6.72
N PHE A 166 17.82 1.51 6.79
CA PHE A 166 18.45 2.25 7.88
C PHE A 166 17.69 3.55 8.18
N GLY A 167 17.96 4.20 9.31
CA GLY A 167 17.34 5.49 9.67
C GLY A 167 15.82 5.47 9.92
N CYS A 168 15.15 4.32 9.80
CA CYS A 168 13.71 4.17 10.01
C CYS A 168 13.41 3.23 11.19
N PRO A 169 12.82 3.74 12.30
CA PRO A 169 12.48 2.94 13.48
C PRO A 169 11.50 1.79 13.17
N LEU A 170 10.46 2.06 12.37
CA LEU A 170 9.50 1.03 11.96
C LEU A 170 10.20 -0.07 11.15
N ALA A 171 11.00 0.30 10.15
CA ALA A 171 11.75 -0.67 9.34
C ALA A 171 12.69 -1.53 10.19
N LYS A 172 13.36 -0.93 11.19
CA LYS A 172 14.20 -1.66 12.15
C LYS A 172 13.40 -2.71 12.93
N GLN A 173 12.22 -2.35 13.44
CA GLN A 173 11.36 -3.29 14.18
C GLN A 173 10.83 -4.41 13.28
N VAL A 174 10.30 -4.05 12.10
CA VAL A 174 9.76 -5.00 11.11
C VAL A 174 10.84 -6.00 10.70
N ARG A 175 12.01 -5.51 10.27
CA ARG A 175 13.16 -6.33 9.88
C ARG A 175 13.60 -7.27 11.01
N THR A 176 13.70 -6.77 12.24
CA THR A 176 14.14 -7.57 13.39
C THR A 176 13.15 -8.69 13.70
N LYS A 177 11.85 -8.39 13.70
CA LYS A 177 10.79 -9.38 13.97
C LYS A 177 10.70 -10.40 12.83
N LEU A 178 10.75 -9.99 11.57
CA LEU A 178 10.69 -10.90 10.42
C LEU A 178 11.92 -11.83 10.32
N ARG A 179 13.13 -11.33 10.59
CA ARG A 179 14.33 -12.19 10.66
C ARG A 179 14.18 -13.32 11.68
N ARG A 180 13.59 -13.03 12.85
CA ARG A 180 13.32 -14.06 13.87
C ARG A 180 12.29 -15.10 13.42
N ARG A 181 11.43 -14.75 12.46
CA ARG A 181 10.45 -15.66 11.83
C ARG A 181 11.01 -16.40 10.62
N GLY A 182 12.31 -16.26 10.31
CA GLY A 182 12.96 -16.93 9.19
C GLY A 182 12.74 -16.27 7.83
N VAL A 183 12.19 -15.05 7.78
CA VAL A 183 12.06 -14.29 6.53
C VAL A 183 13.43 -13.69 6.17
N GLU A 184 13.84 -13.91 4.93
CA GLU A 184 15.09 -13.42 4.37
C GLU A 184 14.85 -12.21 3.43
N ARG A 185 15.73 -12.02 2.44
CA ARG A 185 15.61 -10.98 1.42
C ARG A 185 14.42 -11.23 0.49
N GLY A 186 14.08 -10.20 -0.30
CA GLY A 186 13.03 -10.26 -1.32
C GLY A 186 11.82 -9.37 -1.04
N ILE A 187 11.84 -8.59 0.03
CA ILE A 187 10.78 -7.62 0.35
C ILE A 187 11.27 -6.22 -0.05
N LEU A 188 10.78 -5.71 -1.16
CA LEU A 188 11.08 -4.35 -1.59
C LEU A 188 10.40 -3.35 -0.64
N THR A 189 11.15 -2.36 -0.18
CA THR A 189 10.71 -1.46 0.87
C THR A 189 10.96 0.00 0.50
N VAL A 190 9.94 0.83 0.69
CA VAL A 190 10.03 2.29 0.63
C VAL A 190 10.21 2.83 2.05
N PHE A 191 11.29 3.56 2.28
CA PHE A 191 11.60 4.20 3.56
C PHE A 191 12.28 5.54 3.29
N SER A 192 12.62 6.31 4.33
CA SER A 192 13.49 7.47 4.18
C SER A 192 14.63 7.42 5.20
N SER A 193 15.76 8.01 4.85
CA SER A 193 16.90 8.14 5.76
C SER A 193 16.79 9.34 6.71
N GLU A 194 15.72 10.15 6.60
CA GLU A 194 15.48 11.29 7.49
C GLU A 194 15.36 10.78 8.95
N PRO A 195 16.22 11.29 9.86
CA PRO A 195 16.17 10.88 11.25
C PRO A 195 14.88 11.37 11.90
N VAL A 196 14.25 10.50 12.68
CA VAL A 196 13.07 10.82 13.47
C VAL A 196 13.32 10.41 14.91
N ASP A 197 13.04 11.31 15.85
CA ASP A 197 13.08 11.00 17.27
C ASP A 197 11.71 10.44 17.69
N TYR A 198 11.48 9.17 17.33
CA TYR A 198 10.24 8.48 17.61
C TYR A 198 10.51 6.99 17.83
N SER A 199 10.04 6.46 18.96
CA SER A 199 10.00 5.03 19.21
C SER A 199 8.59 4.52 18.91
N TYR A 200 8.45 3.69 17.88
CA TYR A 200 7.18 3.07 17.54
C TYR A 200 6.72 2.18 18.70
N GLN A 201 5.54 2.48 19.26
CA GLN A 201 4.85 1.68 20.28
C GLN A 201 3.65 0.98 19.63
N GLU A 202 3.25 -0.18 20.16
CA GLU A 202 2.03 -0.83 19.67
C GLU A 202 0.81 0.05 20.02
N PRO A 203 -0.21 0.16 19.16
CA PRO A 203 -1.32 1.12 19.31
C PRO A 203 -2.03 1.07 20.68
N GLU A 204 -2.06 -0.09 21.34
CA GLU A 204 -2.62 -0.28 22.68
C GLU A 204 -1.88 0.52 23.79
N MET A 205 -0.66 1.00 23.51
CA MET A 205 0.16 1.79 24.44
C MET A 205 0.19 3.30 24.12
N GLU A 206 -0.42 3.74 23.02
CA GLU A 206 -0.58 5.17 22.74
C GLU A 206 -1.68 5.74 23.63
N LYS A 207 -1.31 6.27 24.80
CA LYS A 207 -2.20 7.12 25.59
C LYS A 207 -2.51 8.38 24.78
N HIS A 208 -3.76 8.52 24.34
CA HIS A 208 -4.33 9.75 23.79
C HIS A 208 -4.31 10.89 24.82
#